data_AF-A0A2N5AB20-F1
#
_entry.id   AF-A0A2N5AB20-F1
#
_cell.length_a   1.000
_cell.length_b   1.000
_cell.length_c   1.000
_cell.angle_alpha   90.00
_cell.angle_beta   90.00
_cell.angle_gamma   90.00
#
_symmetry.space_group_name_H-M   'P 1'
#
loop_
_entity.id
_entity.type
_entity.pdbx_description
1 polymer ?
#
loop_
_entity_poly.entity_id
_entity_poly.type
_entity_poly.pdbx_seq_one_letter_code
_entity_poly.pdbx_strand_id
1 'polypeptide(L)' 'CERFYRAEGSRNRASGGSGLGLAICLNIVAAHGGTLRADHSPFGGVSIKVELPLEHDLPRDV' A
#
# COMPACT_ATOMS: atom_id res chain seq x y z
N CYS A 1 -15.01 6.64 9.59
CA CYS A 1 -13.82 7.50 9.67
C CYS A 1 -12.62 6.61 9.33
N GLU A 2 -11.75 6.85 8.36
CA GLU A 2 -11.25 8.10 7.76
C GLU A 2 -10.43 7.68 6.49
N ARG A 3 -10.54 8.38 5.35
CA ARG A 3 -9.84 7.99 4.08
C ARG A 3 -8.81 9.02 3.58
N PHE A 4 -8.43 10.03 4.36
CA PHE A 4 -7.52 11.05 3.84
C PHE A 4 -6.59 11.60 4.92
N TYR A 5 -5.73 10.75 5.47
CA TYR A 5 -4.63 11.22 6.33
C TYR A 5 -3.42 11.61 5.46
N ARG A 6 -3.09 12.92 5.46
CA ARG A 6 -1.83 13.46 4.92
C ARG A 6 -0.85 13.64 6.08
N ALA A 7 0.22 12.86 6.10
CA ALA A 7 1.41 13.24 6.86
C ALA A 7 2.16 14.30 6.03
N GLU A 8 1.95 15.58 6.34
CA GLU A 8 2.66 16.66 5.65
C GLU A 8 4.16 16.57 6.00
N GLY A 9 4.97 16.22 5.01
CA GLY A 9 6.43 16.21 5.12
C GLY A 9 7.17 16.08 3.80
N SER A 10 6.48 16.16 2.66
CA SER A 10 7.11 16.05 1.34
C SER A 10 6.88 17.31 0.53
N ARG A 11 7.53 18.40 0.96
CA ARG A 11 7.75 19.58 0.12
C ARG A 11 8.79 19.23 -0.95
N ASN A 12 8.36 18.64 -2.07
CA ASN A 12 8.93 19.01 -3.38
C ASN A 12 7.98 18.73 -4.57
N ARG A 13 7.36 19.83 -5.00
CA ARG A 13 6.79 20.22 -6.31
C ARG A 13 7.26 19.33 -7.50
N ALA A 14 6.37 18.66 -8.25
CA ALA A 14 5.95 19.17 -9.57
C ALA A 14 4.68 18.53 -10.17
N SER A 15 4.06 17.52 -9.54
CA SER A 15 2.75 17.02 -9.98
C SER A 15 2.10 16.32 -8.80
N GLY A 16 1.08 16.96 -8.24
CA GLY A 16 0.38 16.46 -7.07
C GLY A 16 -0.32 15.15 -7.38
N GLY A 17 0.32 14.03 -7.02
CA GLY A 17 -0.41 12.79 -6.82
C GLY A 17 -1.43 13.03 -5.70
N SER A 18 -2.71 12.79 -5.97
CA SER A 18 -3.86 13.07 -5.09
C SER A 18 -3.86 12.27 -3.75
N GLY A 19 -2.72 11.71 -3.31
CA GLY A 19 -2.69 10.65 -2.29
C GLY A 19 -3.33 9.35 -2.79
N LEU A 20 -3.66 9.29 -4.09
CA LEU A 20 -4.39 8.20 -4.72
C LEU A 20 -3.52 6.94 -4.87
N GLY A 21 -2.22 7.09 -5.09
CA GLY A 21 -1.32 5.98 -5.37
C GLY A 21 -1.37 4.90 -4.29
N LEU A 22 -1.22 5.29 -3.03
CA LEU A 22 -1.27 4.34 -1.90
C LEU A 22 -2.68 3.77 -1.69
N ALA A 23 -3.71 4.58 -1.94
CA ALA A 23 -5.10 4.14 -1.85
C ALA A 23 -5.46 3.10 -2.93
N ILE A 24 -4.87 3.22 -4.13
CA ILE A 24 -4.96 2.21 -5.20
C ILE A 24 -4.20 0.95 -4.79
N CYS A 25 -2.97 1.08 -4.33
CA CYS A 25 -2.17 -0.06 -3.86
C CYS A 25 -2.90 -0.85 -2.77
N LEU A 26 -3.52 -0.17 -1.80
CA LEU A 26 -4.29 -0.81 -0.74
C LEU A 26 -5.46 -1.62 -1.30
N ASN A 27 -6.21 -1.07 -2.25
CA ASN A 27 -7.33 -1.76 -2.89
C ASN A 27 -6.86 -2.99 -3.66
N ILE A 28 -5.76 -2.89 -4.41
CA ILE A 28 -5.19 -4.02 -5.16
C ILE A 28 -4.76 -5.13 -4.19
N VAL A 29 -3.97 -4.79 -3.18
CA VAL A 29 -3.47 -5.77 -2.21
C VAL A 29 -4.61 -6.45 -1.47
N ALA A 30 -5.65 -5.70 -1.08
CA ALA A 30 -6.85 -6.27 -0.46
C ALA A 30 -7.62 -7.21 -1.40
N ALA A 31 -7.74 -6.87 -2.68
CA ALA A 31 -8.38 -7.74 -3.68
C ALA A 31 -7.64 -9.06 -3.89
N HIS A 32 -6.32 -9.08 -3.66
CA HIS A 32 -5.49 -10.28 -3.68
C HIS A 32 -5.43 -11.01 -2.32
N GLY A 33 -6.28 -10.65 -1.34
CA GLY A 33 -6.29 -11.27 -0.01
C GLY A 33 -5.07 -10.96 0.84
N GLY A 34 -4.29 -9.93 0.45
CA GLY A 34 -3.09 -9.53 1.15
C GLY A 34 -3.26 -8.34 2.07
N THR A 35 -2.14 -7.88 2.65
CA THR A 35 -2.08 -6.70 3.49
C THR A 35 -0.93 -5.77 3.10
N LEU A 36 -1.11 -4.46 3.30
CA LEU A 36 -0.11 -3.43 3.02
C LEU A 36 0.10 -2.58 4.29
N ARG A 37 1.36 -2.33 4.65
CA ARG A 37 1.76 -1.49 5.80
C ARG A 37 2.84 -0.50 5.41
N ALA A 38 2.85 0.65 6.07
CA ALA A 38 3.86 1.68 5.92
C ALA A 38 4.50 1.94 7.28
N ASP A 39 5.82 1.81 7.35
CA ASP A 39 6.62 1.93 8.57
C ASP A 39 7.84 2.85 8.32
N HIS A 40 8.52 3.24 9.40
CA HIS A 40 9.82 3.88 9.27
C HIS A 40 10.87 2.88 8.80
N SER A 41 11.65 3.26 7.78
CA SER A 41 12.75 2.44 7.28
C SER A 41 13.97 2.56 8.22
N PRO A 42 14.66 1.44 8.53
CA PRO A 42 15.91 1.48 9.30
C PRO A 42 17.04 2.22 8.57
N PHE A 43 16.91 2.41 7.26
CA PHE A 43 17.86 3.17 6.42
C PHE A 43 17.45 4.64 6.23
N GLY A 44 16.42 5.10 6.95
CA GLY A 44 15.80 6.41 6.76
C GLY A 44 14.71 6.42 5.68
N GLY A 45 13.80 7.39 5.76
CA GLY A 45 12.64 7.48 4.88
C GLY A 45 11.49 6.53 5.28
N VAL A 46 10.78 6.01 4.29
CA VAL A 46 9.59 5.15 4.45
C VAL A 46 9.87 3.73 3.96
N SER A 47 9.41 2.74 4.72
CA SER A 47 9.36 1.34 4.33
C SER A 47 7.90 0.97 4.02
N ILE A 48 7.65 0.38 2.85
CA ILE A 48 6.34 -0.15 2.48
C ILE A 48 6.45 -1.67 2.43
N LYS A 49 5.65 -2.37 3.23
CA LYS A 49 5.60 -3.83 3.28
C LYS A 49 4.28 -4.34 2.71
N VAL A 50 4.37 -5.30 1.80
CA VAL A 50 3.22 -5.98 1.19
C VAL A 50 3.33 -7.47 1.48
N GLU A 51 2.27 -8.04 2.02
CA GLU A 51 2.18 -9.47 2.34
C GLU A 51 1.03 -10.06 1.52
N LEU A 52 1.32 -11.09 0.71
CA LEU A 52 0.34 -11.76 -0.15
C LEU A 52 0.29 -13.26 0.21
N PRO A 53 -0.89 -13.91 0.14
CA PRO A 53 -0.99 -15.36 0.22
C PRO A 53 -0.18 -16.04 -0.90
N LEU A 54 0.51 -17.14 -0.56
CA LEU A 54 1.30 -17.94 -1.53
C LEU A 54 0.42 -18.80 -2.44
N GLU A 55 -0.75 -19.20 -1.95
CA GLU A 55 -1.73 -19.94 -2.73
C GLU A 55 -2.79 -18.96 -3.23
N HIS A 56 -2.87 -18.81 -4.55
CA HIS A 56 -4.13 -18.38 -5.13
C HIS A 56 -5.13 -19.50 -4.87
N ASP A 57 -6.31 -19.14 -4.38
CA ASP A 57 -7.47 -20.02 -4.18
C ASP A 57 -8.03 -20.47 -5.56
N LEU A 58 -7.16 -21.06 -6.38
CA LEU A 58 -7.53 -21.83 -7.54
C LEU A 58 -8.07 -23.15 -6.97
N PRO A 59 -9.34 -23.49 -7.23
CA PRO A 59 -9.82 -24.83 -6.92
C PRO A 59 -8.85 -25.79 -7.60
N ARG A 60 -8.12 -26.56 -6.80
CA ARG A 60 -7.37 -27.71 -7.31
C ARG A 60 -8.44 -28.72 -7.70
N ASP A 61 -8.96 -28.63 -8.92
CA ASP A 61 -9.73 -29.69 -9.54
C ASP A 61 -8.86 -30.95 -9.52
N VAL A 62 -9.26 -31.92 -8.68
CA VAL A 62 -8.69 -33.28 -8.58
C VAL A 62 -9.58 -34.23 -9.35
#